data_AF-A0A421DI62-F1
#
_entry.id   AF-A0A421DI62-F1
#
_cell.length_a   1.000
_cell.length_b   1.000
_cell.length_c   1.000
_cell.angle_alpha   90.00
_cell.angle_beta   90.00
_cell.angle_gamma   90.00
#
_symmetry.space_group_name_H-M   'P 1'
#
loop_
_entity.id
_entity.type
_entity.pdbx_description
1 polymer ?
#
loop_
_entity_poly.entity_id
_entity_poly.type
_entity_poly.pdbx_seq_one_letter_code
_entity_poly.pdbx_strand_id
1 'polypeptide(L)'
;MQTMRVLRVAVSRLLIFALVSTDVTAHSWVEQLMVIAPNGTFVGSPGYARGNVLRTDPAFNDTTMTYLIPPDGRANLSQILPSDHLCKDTQQEQAQTEGSPRLQASPGAAIALRFQENGHVTLPQNQPGKPRNRGTLYVYGTTEPKDDERLLNVHKIWNKEGTGGDGRGVLLSIQNFDDGRCYQINSGQISEHRQAAYPHQANQLMGADLWCQQDIALPSEAPTGKPYTLYWVWDWPTAPGVDPSLPNGKQEIYTTCIDVDVIDGPPTHVRIPANYVEDQSLNNAAIPSQFAEVFGLGGSSFSAPDSSTSRLIPTPTAVPKQPTPATVTSFITVTTTVQPNACQTGLGSSAPSSSRPSLSAPAWNWYRRPI
;
A
#
# COMPACT_ATOMS: atom_id res chain seq x y z
N MET A 1 14.49 -15.52 54.56
CA MET A 1 14.56 -16.08 53.19
C MET A 1 13.20 -16.15 52.45
N GLN A 2 12.04 -16.08 53.11
CA GLN A 2 10.72 -16.16 52.42
C GLN A 2 10.33 -14.90 51.63
N THR A 3 10.69 -13.71 52.12
CA THR A 3 10.33 -12.41 51.52
C THR A 3 10.90 -12.18 50.11
N MET A 4 12.13 -12.64 49.83
CA MET A 4 12.74 -12.52 48.49
C MET A 4 12.11 -13.43 47.42
N ARG A 5 11.35 -14.47 47.80
CA ARG A 5 10.62 -15.32 46.82
C ARG A 5 9.36 -14.64 46.30
N VAL A 6 8.64 -13.92 47.16
CA VAL A 6 7.38 -13.23 46.79
C VAL A 6 7.66 -12.11 45.78
N LEU A 7 8.73 -11.33 46.00
CA LEU A 7 9.08 -10.21 45.13
C LEU A 7 9.46 -10.64 43.69
N ARG A 8 10.10 -11.81 43.52
CA ARG A 8 10.48 -12.34 42.19
C ARG A 8 9.26 -12.78 41.37
N VAL A 9 8.23 -13.36 42.01
CA VAL A 9 7.01 -13.80 41.31
C VAL A 9 6.15 -12.62 40.84
N ALA A 10 6.12 -11.53 41.60
CA ALA A 10 5.42 -10.31 41.21
C ALA A 10 6.03 -9.65 39.95
N VAL A 11 7.36 -9.52 39.90
CA VAL A 11 8.08 -8.91 38.76
C VAL A 11 7.94 -9.74 37.48
N SER A 12 8.00 -11.08 37.57
CA SER A 12 7.79 -11.95 36.40
C SER A 12 6.36 -11.89 35.84
N ARG A 13 5.34 -11.59 36.66
CA ARG A 13 3.95 -11.43 36.16
C ARG A 13 3.73 -10.10 35.46
N LEU A 14 4.41 -9.02 35.89
CA LEU A 14 4.33 -7.73 35.21
C LEU A 14 5.04 -7.74 33.84
N LEU A 15 6.19 -8.41 33.74
CA LEU A 15 6.95 -8.50 32.48
C LEU A 15 6.27 -9.39 31.42
N ILE A 16 5.52 -10.42 31.82
CA ILE A 16 4.76 -11.26 30.88
C ILE A 16 3.54 -10.51 30.31
N PHE A 17 2.95 -9.58 31.07
CA PHE A 17 1.83 -8.75 30.60
C PHE A 17 2.27 -7.61 29.65
N ALA A 18 3.56 -7.27 29.62
CA ALA A 18 4.12 -6.22 28.75
C ALA A 18 4.58 -6.74 27.37
N LEU A 19 4.38 -8.03 27.07
CA LEU A 19 4.91 -8.71 25.87
C LEU A 19 3.84 -9.23 24.89
N VAL A 20 2.55 -8.92 25.10
CA VAL A 20 1.44 -9.38 24.25
C VAL A 20 0.43 -8.26 23.98
N SER A 21 0.93 -7.13 23.46
CA SER A 21 0.10 -6.07 22.86
C SER A 21 0.88 -5.35 21.76
N THR A 22 1.40 -6.12 20.79
CA THR A 22 1.62 -5.56 19.46
C THR A 22 0.24 -5.42 18.82
N ASP A 23 -0.44 -4.32 19.10
CA ASP A 23 -1.62 -3.94 18.34
C ASP A 23 -1.18 -3.80 16.88
N VAL A 24 -1.55 -4.79 16.05
CA VAL A 24 -1.37 -4.73 14.60
C VAL A 24 -2.40 -3.71 14.12
N THR A 25 -2.02 -2.43 14.20
CA THR A 25 -2.84 -1.33 13.69
C THR A 25 -3.02 -1.58 12.21
N ALA A 26 -4.24 -1.95 11.84
CA ALA A 26 -4.52 -2.33 10.47
C ALA A 26 -4.41 -1.11 9.57
N HIS A 27 -3.73 -1.29 8.45
CA HIS A 27 -3.63 -0.31 7.37
C HIS A 27 -3.02 -0.95 6.13
N SER A 28 -3.43 -0.44 4.97
CA SER A 28 -2.78 -0.61 3.68
C SER A 28 -3.18 0.57 2.78
N TRP A 29 -2.32 0.91 1.83
CA TRP A 29 -2.55 1.89 0.75
C TRP A 29 -1.75 1.44 -0.48
N VAL A 30 -2.01 2.04 -1.64
CA VAL A 30 -1.21 1.79 -2.84
C VAL A 30 0.13 2.50 -2.73
N GLU A 31 1.19 1.70 -2.57
CA GLU A 31 2.60 2.14 -2.40
C GLU A 31 3.20 2.60 -3.74
N GLN A 32 2.84 1.93 -4.84
CA GLN A 32 3.43 2.14 -6.16
C GLN A 32 2.49 1.64 -7.26
N LEU A 33 2.55 2.31 -8.41
CA LEU A 33 1.96 1.85 -9.66
C LEU A 33 3.05 1.57 -10.70
N MET A 34 2.85 0.55 -11.54
CA MET A 34 3.73 0.20 -12.66
C MET A 34 2.92 -0.10 -13.93
N VAL A 35 3.44 0.21 -15.12
CA VAL A 35 2.85 -0.26 -16.38
C VAL A 35 3.24 -1.72 -16.62
N ILE A 36 2.28 -2.55 -17.03
CA ILE A 36 2.46 -3.97 -17.38
C ILE A 36 2.60 -4.08 -18.90
N ALA A 37 3.71 -4.64 -19.36
CA ALA A 37 3.93 -4.95 -20.77
C ALA A 37 3.18 -6.23 -21.20
N PRO A 38 2.92 -6.45 -22.51
CA PRO A 38 2.21 -7.64 -23.01
C PRO A 38 2.88 -9.01 -22.76
N ASN A 39 4.05 -9.05 -22.12
CA ASN A 39 4.70 -10.28 -21.63
C ASN A 39 4.52 -10.52 -20.11
N GLY A 40 3.90 -9.59 -19.39
CA GLY A 40 3.76 -9.60 -17.93
C GLY A 40 4.84 -8.83 -17.16
N THR A 41 5.94 -8.37 -17.78
CA THR A 41 6.95 -7.53 -17.08
C THR A 41 6.40 -6.16 -16.73
N PHE A 42 6.92 -5.55 -15.66
CA PHE A 42 6.78 -4.12 -15.44
C PHE A 42 7.75 -3.32 -16.31
N VAL A 43 7.27 -2.19 -16.83
CA VAL A 43 8.02 -1.28 -17.70
C VAL A 43 7.77 0.18 -17.33
N GLY A 44 8.67 1.05 -17.77
CA GLY A 44 8.60 2.50 -17.51
C GLY A 44 9.08 2.88 -16.11
N SER A 45 8.75 4.10 -15.70
CA SER A 45 8.99 4.62 -14.36
C SER A 45 7.79 4.37 -13.45
N PRO A 46 7.99 4.16 -12.14
CA PRO A 46 6.89 4.02 -11.19
C PRO A 46 6.07 5.31 -11.06
N GLY A 47 4.78 5.14 -10.83
CA GLY A 47 3.88 6.19 -10.37
C GLY A 47 3.48 6.00 -8.90
N TYR A 48 2.96 7.07 -8.29
CA TYR A 48 2.61 7.10 -6.87
C TYR A 48 1.26 7.80 -6.63
N ALA A 49 0.66 7.54 -5.47
CA ALA A 49 -0.55 8.22 -5.02
C ALA A 49 -0.36 9.74 -4.86
N ARG A 50 -1.48 10.47 -4.74
CA ARG A 50 -1.45 11.87 -4.32
C ARG A 50 -0.85 11.97 -2.91
N GLY A 51 -0.19 13.10 -2.62
CA GLY A 51 0.40 13.35 -1.30
C GLY A 51 1.32 12.24 -0.77
N ASN A 52 1.89 11.40 -1.64
CA ASN A 52 2.70 10.25 -1.26
C ASN A 52 3.95 10.65 -0.46
N VAL A 53 4.23 9.90 0.60
CA VAL A 53 5.46 9.98 1.38
C VAL A 53 6.17 8.63 1.22
N LEU A 54 7.34 8.63 0.56
CA LEU A 54 8.09 7.41 0.29
C LEU A 54 8.61 6.80 1.61
N ARG A 55 8.62 5.48 1.74
CA ARG A 55 9.18 4.78 2.92
C ARG A 55 10.67 5.07 3.21
N THR A 56 11.39 5.61 2.22
CA THR A 56 12.78 6.07 2.36
C THR A 56 12.90 7.51 2.86
N ASP A 57 11.80 8.26 2.94
CA ASP A 57 11.77 9.62 3.46
C ASP A 57 11.83 9.61 5.00
N PRO A 58 12.72 10.39 5.65
CA PRO A 58 12.78 10.48 7.12
C PRO A 58 11.49 10.94 7.81
N ALA A 59 10.57 11.60 7.09
CA ALA A 59 9.25 12.00 7.60
C ALA A 59 8.21 10.86 7.54
N PHE A 60 8.51 9.76 6.86
CA PHE A 60 7.59 8.64 6.71
C PHE A 60 7.24 8.00 8.07
N ASN A 61 5.94 7.78 8.26
CA ASN A 61 5.38 6.80 9.17
C ASN A 61 4.01 6.39 8.63
N ASP A 62 3.48 5.24 9.03
CA ASP A 62 2.30 4.68 8.39
C ASP A 62 1.05 5.59 8.47
N THR A 63 0.96 6.48 9.48
CA THR A 63 -0.17 7.45 9.59
C THR A 63 -0.12 8.59 8.56
N THR A 64 1.02 8.82 7.90
CA THR A 64 1.11 9.81 6.80
C THR A 64 0.31 9.37 5.57
N MET A 65 0.23 8.06 5.33
CA MET A 65 -0.44 7.47 4.17
C MET A 65 -1.76 6.76 4.52
N THR A 66 -1.91 6.24 5.74
CA THR A 66 -3.13 5.57 6.18
C THR A 66 -4.33 6.52 6.15
N TYR A 67 -5.40 6.10 5.49
CA TYR A 67 -6.71 6.71 5.61
C TYR A 67 -7.77 5.64 5.82
N LEU A 68 -8.39 5.68 7.01
CA LEU A 68 -9.35 4.70 7.48
C LEU A 68 -10.74 5.35 7.63
N ILE A 69 -11.75 4.68 7.08
CA ILE A 69 -13.16 5.08 7.13
C ILE A 69 -13.96 3.90 7.72
N PRO A 70 -14.75 4.09 8.80
CA PRO A 70 -14.80 5.26 9.66
C PRO A 70 -13.47 5.48 10.39
N PRO A 71 -13.04 6.72 10.63
CA PRO A 71 -11.84 7.01 11.40
C PRO A 71 -11.97 6.53 12.86
N ASP A 72 -10.83 6.21 13.45
CA ASP A 72 -10.76 5.78 14.85
C ASP A 72 -11.35 6.82 15.81
N GLY A 73 -11.91 6.33 16.92
CA GLY A 73 -12.62 7.17 17.89
C GLY A 73 -14.05 7.57 17.48
N ARG A 74 -14.54 7.21 16.28
CA ARG A 74 -15.96 7.36 15.95
C ARG A 74 -16.84 6.53 16.89
N ALA A 75 -17.87 7.17 17.46
CA ALA A 75 -18.79 6.55 18.41
C ALA A 75 -19.54 5.31 17.89
N ASN A 76 -19.77 5.22 16.58
CA ASN A 76 -20.34 4.05 15.91
C ASN A 76 -19.41 3.58 14.78
N LEU A 77 -18.50 2.65 15.09
CA LEU A 77 -17.59 2.04 14.11
C LEU A 77 -18.30 1.14 13.09
N SER A 78 -19.57 0.79 13.28
CA SER A 78 -20.36 0.03 12.30
C SER A 78 -21.00 0.92 11.22
N GLN A 79 -20.74 2.24 11.22
CA GLN A 79 -21.42 3.20 10.36
C GLN A 79 -20.47 4.12 9.56
N ILE A 80 -20.64 4.09 8.24
CA ILE A 80 -20.16 5.11 7.30
C ILE A 80 -21.17 6.27 7.28
N LEU A 81 -20.67 7.51 7.23
CA LEU A 81 -21.47 8.73 7.21
C LEU A 81 -21.43 9.39 5.81
N PRO A 82 -22.47 10.10 5.37
CA PRO A 82 -22.45 10.88 4.12
C PRO A 82 -21.36 11.96 4.06
N SER A 83 -20.83 12.37 5.22
CA SER A 83 -19.71 13.29 5.33
C SER A 83 -18.35 12.66 5.04
N ASP A 84 -18.25 11.33 4.97
CA ASP A 84 -16.97 10.63 4.83
C ASP A 84 -16.41 10.82 3.43
N HIS A 85 -15.27 11.50 3.36
CA HIS A 85 -14.54 11.71 2.12
C HIS A 85 -13.99 10.38 1.61
N LEU A 86 -13.94 10.22 0.29
CA LEU A 86 -13.30 9.08 -0.37
C LEU A 86 -11.78 9.20 -0.32
N CYS A 87 -11.25 10.43 -0.36
CA CYS A 87 -9.83 10.73 -0.34
C CYS A 87 -9.40 11.29 1.02
N LYS A 88 -8.22 10.85 1.47
CA LYS A 88 -7.47 11.46 2.58
C LYS A 88 -7.32 12.96 2.34
N ASP A 89 -7.24 13.77 3.40
CA ASP A 89 -7.01 15.23 3.33
C ASP A 89 -5.84 15.60 2.41
N THR A 90 -4.70 14.90 2.52
CA THR A 90 -3.51 15.08 1.67
C THR A 90 -3.65 14.50 0.25
N GLN A 91 -4.83 14.00 -0.12
CA GLN A 91 -5.13 13.34 -1.40
C GLN A 91 -6.41 13.85 -2.08
N GLN A 92 -7.05 14.88 -1.54
CA GLN A 92 -8.28 15.45 -2.11
C GLN A 92 -8.00 16.15 -3.45
N GLU A 93 -7.05 17.08 -3.47
CA GLU A 93 -6.62 17.79 -4.67
C GLU A 93 -5.76 16.92 -5.60
N GLN A 94 -5.79 17.19 -6.92
CA GLN A 94 -4.91 16.57 -7.91
C GLN A 94 -3.46 17.11 -7.84
N ALA A 95 -2.80 16.93 -6.70
CA ALA A 95 -1.43 17.36 -6.42
C ALA A 95 -0.50 16.17 -6.09
N GLN A 96 0.67 16.11 -6.73
CA GLN A 96 1.73 15.15 -6.38
C GLN A 96 2.76 15.77 -5.44
N THR A 97 3.29 14.94 -4.54
CA THR A 97 4.53 15.24 -3.81
C THR A 97 5.72 15.26 -4.77
N GLU A 98 6.67 16.16 -4.55
CA GLU A 98 7.97 16.13 -5.23
C GLU A 98 8.66 14.76 -5.04
N GLY A 99 9.32 14.26 -6.09
CA GLY A 99 9.92 12.92 -6.08
C GLY A 99 8.94 11.74 -6.19
N SER A 100 7.63 11.96 -6.09
CA SER A 100 6.57 10.96 -6.26
C SER A 100 5.71 11.26 -7.50
N PRO A 101 6.21 11.05 -8.74
CA PRO A 101 5.48 11.39 -9.95
C PRO A 101 4.21 10.55 -10.14
N ARG A 102 3.29 11.02 -10.99
CA ARG A 102 2.21 10.20 -11.53
C ARG A 102 2.75 9.12 -12.44
N LEU A 103 2.02 8.01 -12.55
CA LEU A 103 2.31 7.01 -13.57
C LEU A 103 2.09 7.63 -14.96
N GLN A 104 3.02 7.41 -15.88
CA GLN A 104 2.85 7.76 -17.30
C GLN A 104 2.37 6.50 -18.04
N ALA A 105 1.17 6.55 -18.62
CA ALA A 105 0.57 5.37 -19.25
C ALA A 105 -0.25 5.75 -20.50
N SER A 106 -0.33 4.85 -21.48
CA SER A 106 -1.18 5.06 -22.66
C SER A 106 -2.66 4.71 -22.37
N PRO A 107 -3.62 5.21 -23.17
CA PRO A 107 -5.00 4.72 -23.13
C PRO A 107 -5.02 3.19 -23.31
N GLY A 108 -5.75 2.47 -22.48
CA GLY A 108 -5.69 1.01 -22.48
C GLY A 108 -4.36 0.40 -22.01
N ALA A 109 -3.56 1.10 -21.20
CA ALA A 109 -2.46 0.46 -20.47
C ALA A 109 -3.00 -0.54 -19.45
N ALA A 110 -2.38 -1.72 -19.41
CA ALA A 110 -2.44 -2.59 -18.24
C ALA A 110 -1.49 -2.01 -17.18
N ILE A 111 -1.95 -1.87 -15.94
CA ILE A 111 -1.14 -1.32 -14.84
C ILE A 111 -1.33 -2.13 -13.56
N ALA A 112 -0.27 -2.28 -12.78
CA ALA A 112 -0.26 -2.92 -11.47
C ALA A 112 -0.35 -1.87 -10.36
N LEU A 113 -1.29 -2.01 -9.43
CA LEU A 113 -1.36 -1.24 -8.18
C LEU A 113 -0.82 -2.14 -7.06
N ARG A 114 0.27 -1.72 -6.41
CA ARG A 114 1.04 -2.55 -5.48
C ARG A 114 0.93 -1.99 -4.06
N PHE A 115 0.76 -2.86 -3.06
CA PHE A 115 0.46 -2.50 -1.68
C PHE A 115 1.00 -3.52 -0.68
N GLN A 116 1.18 -3.14 0.58
CA GLN A 116 1.70 -4.05 1.62
C GLN A 116 0.58 -4.80 2.34
N GLU A 117 0.82 -6.08 2.61
CA GLU A 117 -0.16 -6.95 3.26
C GLU A 117 -0.26 -6.73 4.78
N ASN A 118 0.83 -6.27 5.41
CA ASN A 118 0.88 -5.79 6.79
C ASN A 118 0.26 -6.74 7.84
N GLY A 119 0.42 -8.05 7.63
CA GLY A 119 -0.07 -9.14 8.45
C GLY A 119 -1.51 -9.57 8.16
N HIS A 120 -2.27 -8.83 7.33
CA HIS A 120 -3.68 -9.11 7.04
C HIS A 120 -3.86 -10.35 6.18
N VAL A 121 -2.84 -10.76 5.43
CA VAL A 121 -2.80 -11.96 4.58
C VAL A 121 -2.12 -13.13 5.28
N THR A 122 -0.94 -12.93 5.87
CA THR A 122 -0.15 -14.03 6.45
C THR A 122 -0.44 -14.32 7.93
N LEU A 123 -1.02 -13.38 8.68
CA LEU A 123 -1.41 -13.54 10.08
C LEU A 123 -2.93 -13.32 10.31
N PRO A 124 -3.82 -13.91 9.49
CA PRO A 124 -5.25 -13.61 9.50
C PRO A 124 -5.97 -14.04 10.79
N GLN A 125 -5.35 -14.92 11.59
CA GLN A 125 -5.85 -15.31 12.91
C GLN A 125 -5.77 -14.20 13.96
N ASN A 126 -4.99 -13.13 13.71
CA ASN A 126 -4.76 -12.07 14.70
C ASN A 126 -6.00 -11.21 14.96
N GLN A 127 -6.94 -11.15 14.01
CA GLN A 127 -8.16 -10.33 14.12
C GLN A 127 -9.41 -11.19 13.86
N PRO A 128 -10.18 -11.56 14.90
CA PRO A 128 -11.37 -12.39 14.74
C PRO A 128 -12.46 -11.66 13.96
N GLY A 129 -13.30 -12.42 13.25
CA GLY A 129 -14.44 -11.88 12.49
C GLY A 129 -14.10 -11.20 11.17
N LYS A 130 -12.82 -11.12 10.77
CA LYS A 130 -12.39 -10.58 9.47
C LYS A 130 -12.77 -11.50 8.28
N PRO A 131 -12.88 -10.97 7.05
CA PRO A 131 -13.33 -11.73 5.88
C PRO A 131 -12.33 -12.83 5.48
N ARG A 132 -12.85 -13.97 5.00
CA ARG A 132 -12.01 -15.12 4.58
C ARG A 132 -11.07 -14.79 3.42
N ASN A 133 -11.50 -13.91 2.52
CA ASN A 133 -10.72 -13.43 1.36
C ASN A 133 -9.76 -12.28 1.70
N ARG A 134 -9.60 -11.94 2.98
CA ARG A 134 -8.82 -10.80 3.50
C ARG A 134 -9.38 -9.44 3.06
N GLY A 135 -10.66 -9.41 2.73
CA GLY A 135 -11.33 -8.20 2.27
C GLY A 135 -11.31 -8.08 0.75
N THR A 136 -12.11 -7.14 0.26
CA THR A 136 -12.38 -6.98 -1.16
C THR A 136 -11.86 -5.63 -1.62
N LEU A 137 -11.08 -5.65 -2.69
CA LEU A 137 -10.55 -4.47 -3.36
C LEU A 137 -11.48 -4.03 -4.48
N TYR A 138 -11.68 -2.74 -4.58
CA TYR A 138 -12.38 -2.07 -5.67
C TYR A 138 -11.49 -0.96 -6.22
N VAL A 139 -11.36 -0.88 -7.54
CA VAL A 139 -10.72 0.26 -8.19
C VAL A 139 -11.73 0.96 -9.08
N TYR A 140 -11.98 2.22 -8.77
CA TYR A 140 -12.83 3.12 -9.55
C TYR A 140 -11.97 4.07 -10.39
N GLY A 141 -12.53 4.54 -11.50
CA GLY A 141 -11.84 5.42 -12.44
C GLY A 141 -12.72 6.59 -12.92
N THR A 142 -12.15 7.78 -13.05
CA THR A 142 -12.86 8.97 -13.58
C THR A 142 -11.89 9.96 -14.26
N THR A 143 -12.44 10.80 -15.14
CA THR A 143 -11.74 11.98 -15.70
C THR A 143 -12.26 13.32 -15.15
N GLU A 144 -13.19 13.24 -14.19
CA GLU A 144 -13.89 14.37 -13.56
C GLU A 144 -13.93 14.16 -12.03
N PRO A 145 -12.77 14.06 -11.35
CA PRO A 145 -12.73 13.92 -9.90
C PRO A 145 -13.31 15.16 -9.19
N LYS A 146 -13.69 15.01 -7.93
CA LYS A 146 -14.03 16.11 -7.03
C LYS A 146 -13.04 16.10 -5.87
N ASP A 147 -12.55 17.27 -5.47
CA ASP A 147 -11.71 17.38 -4.29
C ASP A 147 -12.45 16.88 -3.03
N ASP A 148 -13.76 17.16 -2.96
CA ASP A 148 -14.64 16.70 -1.89
C ASP A 148 -15.40 15.39 -2.21
N GLU A 149 -14.85 14.50 -3.04
CA GLU A 149 -15.54 13.23 -3.35
C GLU A 149 -15.88 12.44 -2.07
N ARG A 150 -17.12 11.93 -1.97
CA ARG A 150 -17.61 11.21 -0.78
C ARG A 150 -17.65 9.71 -1.04
N LEU A 151 -17.27 8.91 -0.04
CA LEU A 151 -17.20 7.45 -0.15
C LEU A 151 -18.55 6.87 -0.62
N LEU A 152 -19.66 7.32 -0.03
CA LEU A 152 -21.01 6.85 -0.35
C LEU A 152 -21.58 7.34 -1.69
N ASN A 153 -20.88 8.20 -2.43
CA ASN A 153 -21.27 8.59 -3.80
C ASN A 153 -20.63 7.68 -4.87
N VAL A 154 -19.55 6.98 -4.52
CA VAL A 154 -18.69 6.22 -5.44
C VAL A 154 -18.69 4.74 -5.11
N HIS A 155 -18.32 4.40 -3.87
CA HIS A 155 -18.07 3.02 -3.48
C HIS A 155 -19.37 2.20 -3.43
N LYS A 156 -19.39 1.08 -4.16
CA LYS A 156 -20.56 0.24 -4.46
C LYS A 156 -21.73 0.98 -5.14
N ILE A 157 -21.49 2.18 -5.65
CA ILE A 157 -22.47 2.99 -6.41
C ILE A 157 -22.06 3.10 -7.87
N TRP A 158 -20.81 3.45 -8.16
CA TRP A 158 -20.25 3.40 -9.52
C TRP A 158 -20.13 1.94 -9.99
N ASN A 159 -20.45 1.71 -11.26
CA ASN A 159 -20.53 0.40 -11.90
C ASN A 159 -19.68 0.36 -13.18
N LYS A 160 -19.60 -0.80 -13.85
CA LYS A 160 -18.73 -0.97 -15.03
C LYS A 160 -19.26 -0.21 -16.24
N GLU A 161 -20.58 -0.02 -16.27
CA GLU A 161 -21.34 0.58 -17.34
C GLU A 161 -21.28 2.12 -17.33
N GLY A 162 -20.67 2.74 -16.31
CA GLY A 162 -20.61 4.20 -16.15
C GLY A 162 -21.96 4.86 -15.86
N THR A 163 -22.95 4.08 -15.42
CA THR A 163 -24.33 4.55 -15.15
C THR A 163 -24.62 4.70 -13.66
N GLY A 164 -23.71 4.27 -12.80
CA GLY A 164 -23.83 4.35 -11.35
C GLY A 164 -23.62 5.77 -10.80
N GLY A 165 -24.37 6.11 -9.76
CA GLY A 165 -24.23 7.40 -9.06
C GLY A 165 -24.56 8.60 -9.95
N ASP A 166 -23.58 9.50 -10.12
CA ASP A 166 -23.69 10.67 -10.99
C ASP A 166 -23.03 10.48 -12.37
N GLY A 167 -22.67 9.24 -12.74
CA GLY A 167 -22.23 8.88 -14.10
C GLY A 167 -20.86 9.39 -14.53
N ARG A 168 -20.11 10.07 -13.65
CA ARG A 168 -18.76 10.62 -13.94
C ARG A 168 -17.66 9.56 -14.01
N GLY A 169 -17.93 8.32 -13.62
CA GLY A 169 -16.89 7.31 -13.47
C GLY A 169 -17.39 5.89 -13.46
N VAL A 170 -16.42 4.97 -13.48
CA VAL A 170 -16.61 3.54 -13.70
C VAL A 170 -15.94 2.73 -12.60
N LEU A 171 -16.42 1.51 -12.40
CA LEU A 171 -15.72 0.45 -11.68
C LEU A 171 -14.81 -0.31 -12.66
N LEU A 172 -13.50 -0.24 -12.45
CA LEU A 172 -12.50 -0.88 -13.32
C LEU A 172 -12.25 -2.34 -12.91
N SER A 173 -12.12 -2.62 -11.61
CA SER A 173 -11.74 -3.95 -11.11
C SER A 173 -12.33 -4.22 -9.72
N ILE A 174 -12.66 -5.50 -9.47
CA ILE A 174 -12.92 -6.05 -8.13
C ILE A 174 -11.98 -7.24 -7.94
N GLN A 175 -11.19 -7.27 -6.87
CA GLN A 175 -10.32 -8.39 -6.54
C GLN A 175 -10.35 -8.70 -5.03
N ASN A 176 -9.74 -9.81 -4.62
CA ASN A 176 -9.42 -10.01 -3.21
C ASN A 176 -8.19 -9.17 -2.83
N PHE A 177 -8.08 -8.78 -1.56
CA PHE A 177 -6.85 -8.17 -1.04
C PHE A 177 -5.66 -9.13 -1.07
N ASP A 178 -5.94 -10.41 -0.81
CA ASP A 178 -4.99 -11.50 -0.97
C ASP A 178 -4.91 -11.93 -2.45
N ASP A 179 -3.80 -11.57 -3.12
CA ASP A 179 -3.51 -11.97 -4.51
C ASP A 179 -3.05 -13.44 -4.66
N GLY A 180 -2.93 -14.16 -3.54
CA GLY A 180 -2.50 -15.56 -3.48
C GLY A 180 -0.98 -15.78 -3.51
N ARG A 181 -0.17 -14.72 -3.67
CA ARG A 181 1.29 -14.79 -3.76
C ARG A 181 2.00 -14.00 -2.67
N CYS A 182 1.53 -12.79 -2.37
CA CYS A 182 2.19 -11.84 -1.47
C CYS A 182 2.34 -12.34 -0.03
N TYR A 183 3.35 -11.81 0.67
CA TYR A 183 3.63 -12.12 2.07
C TYR A 183 4.49 -11.05 2.74
N GLN A 184 4.21 -10.78 4.01
CA GLN A 184 5.16 -10.25 4.97
C GLN A 184 5.90 -11.43 5.61
N ILE A 185 7.21 -11.31 5.83
CA ILE A 185 7.99 -12.34 6.53
C ILE A 185 7.61 -12.40 8.01
N ASN A 186 7.17 -13.58 8.44
CA ASN A 186 6.95 -13.95 9.84
C ASN A 186 6.96 -15.48 9.99
N SER A 187 6.84 -15.97 11.23
CA SER A 187 6.78 -17.41 11.55
C SER A 187 5.37 -18.01 11.45
N GLY A 188 4.48 -17.40 10.66
CA GLY A 188 3.14 -17.91 10.37
C GLY A 188 3.17 -18.86 9.18
N GLN A 189 2.41 -19.95 9.24
CA GLN A 189 2.42 -21.01 8.21
C GLN A 189 2.13 -20.49 6.79
N ILE A 190 1.30 -19.44 6.65
CA ILE A 190 1.03 -18.81 5.35
C ILE A 190 2.27 -18.10 4.82
N SER A 191 2.98 -17.36 5.66
CA SER A 191 4.23 -16.67 5.29
C SER A 191 5.31 -17.68 4.90
N GLU A 192 5.57 -18.69 5.74
CA GLU A 192 6.58 -19.72 5.47
C GLU A 192 6.28 -20.50 4.17
N HIS A 193 5.02 -20.84 3.92
CA HIS A 193 4.61 -21.51 2.68
C HIS A 193 4.79 -20.61 1.44
N ARG A 194 4.42 -19.33 1.52
CA ARG A 194 4.55 -18.41 0.38
C ARG A 194 5.99 -18.02 0.10
N GLN A 195 6.84 -17.85 1.12
CA GLN A 195 8.28 -17.68 0.95
C GLN A 195 8.91 -18.85 0.17
N ALA A 196 8.45 -20.08 0.41
CA ALA A 196 8.92 -21.27 -0.30
C ALA A 196 8.32 -21.42 -1.71
N ALA A 197 7.07 -21.04 -1.93
CA ALA A 197 6.37 -21.15 -3.21
C ALA A 197 6.66 -19.99 -4.18
N TYR A 198 6.92 -18.79 -3.65
CA TYR A 198 7.07 -17.54 -4.37
C TYR A 198 8.33 -16.78 -3.92
N PRO A 199 9.53 -17.39 -3.95
CA PRO A 199 10.75 -16.73 -3.53
C PRO A 199 11.05 -15.51 -4.42
N HIS A 200 11.36 -14.37 -3.79
CA HIS A 200 11.82 -13.17 -4.48
C HIS A 200 13.16 -12.69 -3.94
N GLN A 201 13.87 -11.87 -4.72
CA GLN A 201 15.10 -11.23 -4.27
C GLN A 201 14.77 -9.96 -3.50
N ALA A 202 15.12 -9.92 -2.21
CA ALA A 202 14.96 -8.74 -1.38
C ALA A 202 15.64 -7.50 -1.99
N ASN A 203 15.01 -6.33 -1.90
CA ASN A 203 15.48 -5.07 -2.49
C ASN A 203 15.11 -3.86 -1.62
N GLN A 204 15.57 -2.66 -1.97
CA GLN A 204 15.33 -1.44 -1.18
C GLN A 204 13.86 -0.97 -1.17
N LEU A 205 13.07 -1.32 -2.19
CA LEU A 205 11.67 -0.92 -2.29
C LEU A 205 10.79 -1.78 -1.37
N MET A 206 10.94 -3.09 -1.46
CA MET A 206 10.03 -4.06 -0.84
C MET A 206 10.59 -4.69 0.44
N GLY A 207 11.86 -4.46 0.75
CA GLY A 207 12.56 -5.20 1.79
C GLY A 207 12.66 -6.68 1.42
N ALA A 208 12.39 -7.55 2.39
CA ALA A 208 12.30 -9.00 2.21
C ALA A 208 10.84 -9.51 2.09
N ASP A 209 9.88 -8.59 2.07
CA ASP A 209 8.46 -8.89 1.92
C ASP A 209 8.06 -8.86 0.44
N LEU A 210 7.15 -9.74 0.03
CA LEU A 210 6.54 -9.71 -1.30
C LEU A 210 5.22 -8.94 -1.21
N TRP A 211 5.19 -7.72 -1.76
CA TRP A 211 3.99 -6.87 -1.81
C TRP A 211 2.84 -7.53 -2.57
N CYS A 212 1.61 -7.25 -2.14
CA CYS A 212 0.39 -7.63 -2.84
C CYS A 212 0.09 -6.71 -4.01
N GLN A 213 -0.77 -7.19 -4.91
CA GLN A 213 -1.00 -6.53 -6.19
C GLN A 213 -2.43 -6.68 -6.71
N GLN A 214 -2.93 -5.59 -7.31
CA GLN A 214 -4.12 -5.57 -8.13
C GLN A 214 -3.81 -5.02 -9.52
N ASP A 215 -3.97 -5.83 -10.56
CA ASP A 215 -3.78 -5.44 -11.95
C ASP A 215 -5.11 -4.92 -12.53
N ILE A 216 -5.06 -3.82 -13.30
CA ILE A 216 -6.22 -3.24 -13.98
C ILE A 216 -5.87 -2.81 -15.41
N ALA A 217 -6.88 -2.68 -16.27
CA ALA A 217 -6.78 -1.89 -17.49
C ALA A 217 -7.27 -0.46 -17.23
N LEU A 218 -6.54 0.55 -17.73
CA LEU A 218 -7.13 1.86 -17.99
C LEU A 218 -8.14 1.74 -19.14
N PRO A 219 -9.19 2.59 -19.21
CA PRO A 219 -10.07 2.63 -20.38
C PRO A 219 -9.30 2.87 -21.68
N SER A 220 -9.72 2.22 -22.76
CA SER A 220 -9.10 2.33 -24.10
C SER A 220 -9.27 3.72 -24.72
N GLU A 221 -10.30 4.42 -24.24
CA GLU A 221 -10.83 5.71 -24.63
C GLU A 221 -10.49 6.81 -23.60
N ALA A 222 -9.64 6.51 -22.61
CA ALA A 222 -9.16 7.50 -21.66
C ALA A 222 -8.48 8.66 -22.41
N PRO A 223 -8.92 9.93 -22.21
CA PRO A 223 -8.42 11.06 -22.98
C PRO A 223 -6.98 11.39 -22.59
N THR A 224 -6.13 11.64 -23.58
CA THR A 224 -4.75 12.08 -23.33
C THR A 224 -4.70 13.56 -22.94
N GLY A 225 -3.62 13.97 -22.27
CA GLY A 225 -3.38 15.38 -21.93
C GLY A 225 -4.12 15.92 -20.69
N LYS A 226 -4.90 15.08 -20.00
CA LYS A 226 -5.34 15.33 -18.61
C LYS A 226 -5.17 14.05 -17.76
N PRO A 227 -5.02 14.16 -16.43
CA PRO A 227 -4.89 12.98 -15.58
C PRO A 227 -6.19 12.19 -15.50
N TYR A 228 -6.06 10.87 -15.42
CA TYR A 228 -7.14 9.93 -15.11
C TYR A 228 -7.02 9.55 -13.64
N THR A 229 -8.05 9.84 -12.85
CA THR A 229 -8.07 9.57 -11.41
C THR A 229 -8.49 8.14 -11.13
N LEU A 230 -7.76 7.47 -10.24
CA LEU A 230 -8.11 6.18 -9.67
C LEU A 230 -8.44 6.32 -8.19
N TYR A 231 -9.51 5.66 -7.75
CA TYR A 231 -9.82 5.48 -6.34
C TYR A 231 -9.71 3.99 -6.00
N TRP A 232 -8.65 3.63 -5.27
CA TRP A 232 -8.48 2.30 -4.70
C TRP A 232 -9.20 2.25 -3.35
N VAL A 233 -10.03 1.23 -3.13
CA VAL A 233 -10.83 1.05 -1.92
C VAL A 233 -10.74 -0.40 -1.45
N TRP A 234 -10.31 -0.62 -0.22
CA TRP A 234 -10.23 -1.92 0.42
C TRP A 234 -11.27 -2.05 1.54
N ASP A 235 -12.27 -2.90 1.33
CA ASP A 235 -13.24 -3.28 2.36
C ASP A 235 -12.72 -4.43 3.21
N TRP A 236 -12.51 -4.19 4.50
CA TRP A 236 -12.05 -5.21 5.45
C TRP A 236 -12.84 -5.25 6.78
N PRO A 237 -14.18 -5.30 6.73
CA PRO A 237 -15.03 -5.19 7.92
C PRO A 237 -14.89 -6.39 8.86
N THR A 238 -15.10 -6.14 10.16
CA THR A 238 -15.25 -7.18 11.18
C THR A 238 -16.73 -7.55 11.32
N ALA A 239 -17.05 -8.84 11.20
CA ALA A 239 -18.40 -9.36 11.33
C ALA A 239 -18.97 -9.16 12.77
N PRO A 240 -20.26 -8.82 12.92
CA PRO A 240 -20.91 -8.68 14.22
C PRO A 240 -20.98 -10.00 14.98
N GLY A 241 -20.89 -9.92 16.30
CA GLY A 241 -21.00 -11.08 17.20
C GLY A 241 -19.84 -12.07 17.19
N VAL A 242 -18.75 -11.80 16.44
CA VAL A 242 -17.56 -12.68 16.40
C VAL A 242 -16.45 -12.20 17.32
N ASP A 243 -16.13 -10.90 17.29
CA ASP A 243 -15.20 -10.28 18.23
C ASP A 243 -15.99 -9.73 19.44
N PRO A 244 -15.71 -10.18 20.69
CA PRO A 244 -16.40 -9.69 21.88
C PRO A 244 -16.21 -8.18 22.16
N SER A 245 -15.15 -7.57 21.64
CA SER A 245 -14.91 -6.12 21.74
C SER A 245 -15.70 -5.31 20.71
N LEU A 246 -16.15 -5.96 19.62
CA LEU A 246 -16.91 -5.38 18.52
C LEU A 246 -18.24 -6.14 18.34
N PRO A 247 -19.17 -6.11 19.32
CA PRO A 247 -20.41 -6.89 19.26
C PRO A 247 -21.29 -6.53 18.05
N ASN A 248 -21.26 -5.27 17.61
CA ASN A 248 -21.97 -4.77 16.43
C ASN A 248 -21.12 -4.84 15.14
N GLY A 249 -19.97 -5.51 15.19
CA GLY A 249 -18.97 -5.53 14.13
C GLY A 249 -18.23 -4.19 14.03
N LYS A 250 -17.48 -4.02 12.93
CA LYS A 250 -16.78 -2.79 12.56
C LYS A 250 -16.76 -2.66 11.04
N GLN A 251 -17.15 -1.50 10.51
CA GLN A 251 -16.76 -1.12 9.16
C GLN A 251 -15.29 -0.71 9.20
N GLU A 252 -14.52 -1.12 8.21
CA GLU A 252 -13.10 -0.83 8.14
C GLU A 252 -12.73 -0.77 6.66
N ILE A 253 -12.58 0.45 6.15
CA ILE A 253 -12.39 0.72 4.74
C ILE A 253 -11.15 1.60 4.61
N TYR A 254 -10.15 1.13 3.87
CA TYR A 254 -8.97 1.91 3.54
C TYR A 254 -9.05 2.39 2.10
N THR A 255 -8.60 3.61 1.83
CA THR A 255 -8.62 4.15 0.46
C THR A 255 -7.31 4.80 0.07
N THR A 256 -7.10 4.94 -1.24
CA THR A 256 -5.98 5.69 -1.80
C THR A 256 -6.43 6.38 -3.08
N CYS A 257 -6.23 7.69 -3.16
CA CYS A 257 -6.56 8.48 -4.36
C CYS A 257 -5.28 8.78 -5.16
N ILE A 258 -5.34 8.47 -6.45
CA ILE A 258 -4.19 8.39 -7.34
C ILE A 258 -4.56 9.09 -8.65
N ASP A 259 -3.60 9.73 -9.31
CA ASP A 259 -3.76 10.22 -10.67
C ASP A 259 -2.73 9.57 -11.60
N VAL A 260 -3.17 9.18 -12.80
CA VAL A 260 -2.33 8.64 -13.87
C VAL A 260 -2.32 9.64 -15.01
N ASP A 261 -1.14 10.06 -15.47
CA ASP A 261 -1.04 10.91 -16.66
C ASP A 261 -1.20 10.03 -17.91
N VAL A 262 -2.31 10.24 -18.62
CA VAL A 262 -2.61 9.51 -19.86
C VAL A 262 -1.92 10.19 -21.02
N ILE A 263 -0.90 9.53 -21.58
CA ILE A 263 -0.03 10.08 -22.63
C ILE A 263 -0.27 9.42 -23.99
N ASP A 264 0.01 10.18 -25.05
CA ASP A 264 -0.14 9.71 -26.42
C ASP A 264 0.71 8.45 -26.67
N GLY A 265 0.05 7.37 -27.09
CA GLY A 265 0.66 6.09 -27.40
C GLY A 265 -0.36 5.11 -27.99
N PRO A 266 0.09 4.03 -28.65
CA PRO A 266 -0.82 3.02 -29.17
C PRO A 266 -1.50 2.27 -28.01
N PRO A 267 -2.83 2.02 -28.06
CA PRO A 267 -3.51 1.24 -27.02
C PRO A 267 -2.93 -0.18 -26.89
N THR A 268 -2.40 -0.51 -25.71
CA THR A 268 -1.55 -1.70 -25.54
C THR A 268 -2.31 -3.00 -25.39
N HIS A 269 -3.44 -3.03 -24.66
CA HIS A 269 -4.19 -4.29 -24.45
C HIS A 269 -5.07 -4.70 -25.65
N VAL A 270 -5.47 -3.77 -26.51
CA VAL A 270 -6.40 -4.03 -27.63
C VAL A 270 -5.68 -4.48 -28.91
N ARG A 271 -4.36 -4.23 -29.04
CA ARG A 271 -3.64 -4.32 -30.33
C ARG A 271 -2.39 -5.19 -30.35
N ILE A 272 -1.91 -5.67 -29.20
CA ILE A 272 -0.71 -6.50 -29.12
C ILE A 272 -1.10 -7.88 -28.58
N PRO A 273 -0.73 -8.99 -29.24
CA PRO A 273 -0.90 -10.32 -28.68
C PRO A 273 -0.17 -10.44 -27.35
N ALA A 274 -0.92 -10.51 -26.26
CA ALA A 274 -0.39 -10.68 -24.92
C ALA A 274 -0.12 -12.15 -24.64
N ASN A 275 1.05 -12.45 -24.10
CA ASN A 275 1.44 -13.81 -23.72
C ASN A 275 2.34 -13.74 -22.49
N TYR A 276 1.82 -14.15 -21.34
CA TYR A 276 2.56 -14.12 -20.09
C TYR A 276 3.78 -15.04 -20.17
N VAL A 277 4.96 -14.51 -19.82
CA VAL A 277 6.20 -15.30 -19.72
C VAL A 277 6.31 -15.86 -18.31
N GLU A 278 6.45 -17.18 -18.16
CA GLU A 278 6.65 -17.78 -16.84
C GLU A 278 8.05 -17.48 -16.29
N ASP A 279 8.26 -17.77 -14.99
CA ASP A 279 9.54 -17.61 -14.28
C ASP A 279 10.13 -16.17 -14.28
N GLN A 280 9.30 -15.16 -14.55
CA GLN A 280 9.65 -13.75 -14.39
C GLN A 280 9.93 -13.39 -12.91
N SER A 281 10.82 -12.42 -12.68
CA SER A 281 11.11 -11.92 -11.34
C SER A 281 9.85 -11.30 -10.72
N LEU A 282 9.41 -11.85 -9.58
CA LEU A 282 8.22 -11.40 -8.84
C LEU A 282 8.31 -9.93 -8.36
N ASN A 283 9.51 -9.34 -8.35
CA ASN A 283 9.68 -7.91 -8.08
C ASN A 283 9.13 -7.02 -9.21
N ASN A 284 9.05 -7.56 -10.43
CA ASN A 284 8.84 -6.83 -11.69
C ASN A 284 7.84 -7.53 -12.63
N ALA A 285 6.83 -8.24 -12.10
CA ALA A 285 5.91 -9.06 -12.90
C ALA A 285 4.44 -8.95 -12.44
N ALA A 286 3.53 -9.02 -13.40
CA ALA A 286 2.08 -9.10 -13.20
C ALA A 286 1.66 -10.41 -12.51
N ILE A 287 0.46 -10.44 -11.92
CA ILE A 287 -0.11 -11.68 -11.37
C ILE A 287 -0.78 -12.44 -12.54
N PRO A 288 -0.39 -13.68 -12.91
CA PRO A 288 -0.83 -14.32 -14.16
C PRO A 288 -2.34 -14.42 -14.35
N SER A 289 -3.09 -14.66 -13.27
CA SER A 289 -4.56 -14.70 -13.30
C SER A 289 -5.17 -13.31 -13.60
N GLN A 290 -4.64 -12.26 -12.96
CA GLN A 290 -5.12 -10.89 -13.15
C GLN A 290 -4.64 -10.33 -14.51
N PHE A 291 -3.43 -10.68 -14.94
CA PHE A 291 -2.94 -10.44 -16.31
C PHE A 291 -3.87 -11.06 -17.36
N ALA A 292 -4.25 -12.33 -17.19
CA ALA A 292 -5.17 -13.01 -18.10
C ALA A 292 -6.56 -12.37 -18.12
N GLU A 293 -7.04 -11.83 -17.00
CA GLU A 293 -8.28 -11.04 -16.91
C GLU A 293 -8.15 -9.70 -17.65
N VAL A 294 -7.11 -8.92 -17.36
CA VAL A 294 -6.84 -7.58 -17.93
C VAL A 294 -6.64 -7.61 -19.45
N PHE A 295 -6.02 -8.67 -19.98
CA PHE A 295 -5.83 -8.85 -21.43
C PHE A 295 -6.92 -9.70 -22.10
N GLY A 296 -8.00 -10.06 -21.39
CA GLY A 296 -9.14 -10.81 -21.95
C GLY A 296 -8.80 -12.24 -22.42
N LEU A 297 -7.71 -12.82 -21.90
CA LEU A 297 -7.24 -14.17 -22.19
C LEU A 297 -7.93 -15.24 -21.31
N GLY A 298 -8.55 -14.82 -20.19
CA GLY A 298 -9.48 -15.62 -19.42
C GLY A 298 -10.92 -15.52 -19.96
N GLY A 299 -11.64 -16.64 -19.98
CA GLY A 299 -13.05 -16.65 -20.37
C GLY A 299 -13.87 -15.69 -19.50
N SER A 300 -14.59 -14.76 -20.13
CA SER A 300 -15.20 -13.61 -19.45
C SER A 300 -16.26 -14.03 -18.42
N SER A 301 -15.82 -14.13 -17.16
CA SER A 301 -16.66 -14.29 -15.99
C SER A 301 -16.03 -13.52 -14.84
N PHE A 302 -16.36 -12.24 -14.74
CA PHE A 302 -16.28 -11.49 -13.48
C PHE A 302 -17.32 -12.05 -12.50
N SER A 303 -17.04 -13.24 -11.96
CA SER A 303 -17.64 -13.66 -10.71
C SER A 303 -17.10 -12.74 -9.63
N ALA A 304 -17.97 -12.02 -8.92
CA ALA A 304 -17.58 -11.42 -7.65
C ALA A 304 -16.91 -12.51 -6.80
N PRO A 305 -15.77 -12.24 -6.12
CA PRO A 305 -14.97 -13.28 -5.49
C PRO A 305 -15.83 -14.12 -4.54
N ASP A 306 -16.01 -15.39 -4.93
CA ASP A 306 -16.97 -16.26 -4.28
C ASP A 306 -16.48 -16.61 -2.87
N SER A 307 -17.35 -16.44 -1.87
CA SER A 307 -17.02 -16.77 -0.47
C SER A 307 -16.86 -18.28 -0.21
N SER A 308 -17.02 -19.11 -1.24
CA SER A 308 -17.11 -20.57 -1.19
C SER A 308 -16.12 -21.35 -2.06
N THR A 309 -15.02 -20.77 -2.57
CA THR A 309 -13.97 -21.55 -3.27
C THR A 309 -12.54 -21.36 -2.74
N SER A 310 -12.23 -22.03 -1.63
CA SER A 310 -10.84 -22.41 -1.30
C SER A 310 -10.67 -23.91 -1.58
N ARG A 311 -9.64 -24.28 -2.34
CA ARG A 311 -9.20 -25.69 -2.40
C ARG A 311 -8.70 -26.06 -1.01
N LEU A 312 -9.32 -27.07 -0.41
CA LEU A 312 -9.00 -27.56 0.93
C LEU A 312 -7.51 -27.91 1.06
N ILE A 313 -6.74 -27.06 1.73
CA ILE A 313 -5.53 -27.52 2.42
C ILE A 313 -6.04 -28.30 3.64
N PRO A 314 -5.71 -29.60 3.78
CA PRO A 314 -6.26 -30.40 4.86
C PRO A 314 -5.71 -29.95 6.20
N THR A 315 -6.59 -29.62 7.15
CA THR A 315 -6.25 -29.38 8.55
C THR A 315 -5.51 -30.61 9.11
N PRO A 316 -4.24 -30.52 9.52
CA PRO A 316 -3.55 -31.66 10.08
C PRO A 316 -4.07 -31.94 11.50
N THR A 317 -4.69 -33.11 11.68
CA THR A 317 -5.07 -33.61 13.00
C THR A 317 -3.84 -33.71 13.89
N ALA A 318 -3.82 -32.96 14.99
CA ALA A 318 -2.69 -32.91 15.90
C ALA A 318 -2.45 -34.28 16.57
N VAL A 319 -1.40 -34.99 16.15
CA VAL A 319 -0.82 -36.11 16.91
C VAL A 319 0.33 -35.54 17.76
N PRO A 320 0.29 -35.66 19.10
CA PRO A 320 1.36 -35.14 19.95
C PRO A 320 2.65 -35.92 19.71
N LYS A 321 3.69 -35.26 19.17
CA LYS A 321 5.04 -35.83 19.11
C LYS A 321 5.97 -35.01 20.01
N GLN A 322 6.62 -35.72 20.92
CA GLN A 322 7.45 -35.19 21.99
C GLN A 322 8.65 -34.38 21.46
N PRO A 323 9.00 -33.23 22.07
CA PRO A 323 10.02 -32.34 21.51
C PRO A 323 11.45 -32.88 21.70
N THR A 324 12.19 -32.98 20.60
CA THR A 324 13.67 -33.03 20.62
C THR A 324 14.25 -31.63 20.86
N PRO A 325 15.38 -31.48 21.58
CA PRO A 325 15.97 -30.18 21.86
C PRO A 325 16.47 -29.49 20.59
N ALA A 326 16.07 -28.23 20.37
CA ALA A 326 16.61 -27.39 19.30
C ALA A 326 17.95 -26.78 19.72
N THR A 327 18.95 -26.84 18.83
CA THR A 327 20.23 -26.15 19.03
C THR A 327 20.06 -24.66 18.78
N VAL A 328 20.32 -23.83 19.80
CA VAL A 328 20.26 -22.37 19.69
C VAL A 328 21.54 -21.85 19.03
N THR A 329 21.47 -21.52 17.74
CA THR A 329 22.53 -20.76 17.06
C THR A 329 22.31 -19.28 17.33
N SER A 330 23.14 -18.67 18.18
CA SER A 330 23.14 -17.23 18.42
C SER A 330 24.01 -16.52 17.37
N PHE A 331 23.42 -15.56 16.66
CA PHE A 331 24.15 -14.67 15.76
C PHE A 331 24.54 -13.39 16.52
N ILE A 332 25.83 -13.07 16.57
CA ILE A 332 26.33 -11.81 17.14
C ILE A 332 26.54 -10.83 15.99
N THR A 333 25.71 -9.79 15.92
CA THR A 333 25.88 -8.68 14.97
C THR A 333 27.02 -7.79 15.44
N VAL A 334 28.13 -7.74 14.70
CA VAL A 334 29.27 -6.85 14.97
C VAL A 334 29.16 -5.61 14.08
N THR A 335 28.74 -4.48 14.67
CA THR A 335 28.68 -3.19 13.98
C THR A 335 30.07 -2.53 13.99
N THR A 336 30.72 -2.48 12.83
CA THR A 336 32.01 -1.77 12.66
C THR A 336 31.77 -0.35 12.17
N THR A 337 31.99 0.64 13.03
CA THR A 337 31.94 2.05 12.66
C THR A 337 33.23 2.45 11.94
N VAL A 338 33.17 2.62 10.61
CA VAL A 338 34.27 3.18 9.83
C VAL A 338 34.15 4.70 9.81
N GLN A 339 35.08 5.42 10.45
CA GLN A 339 35.19 6.87 10.27
C GLN A 339 35.90 7.18 8.95
N PRO A 340 35.35 8.06 8.08
CA PRO A 340 36.06 8.53 6.91
C PRO A 340 37.22 9.46 7.33
N ASN A 341 38.43 9.14 6.90
CA ASN A 341 39.61 9.97 7.15
C ASN A 341 39.44 11.37 6.53
N ALA A 342 39.89 12.39 7.26
CA ALA A 342 39.81 13.78 6.83
C ALA A 342 40.59 14.02 5.53
N CYS A 343 39.93 14.64 4.55
CA CYS A 343 40.55 15.03 3.30
C CYS A 343 41.45 16.25 3.52
N GLN A 344 42.77 16.09 3.43
CA GLN A 344 43.72 17.21 3.48
C GLN A 344 43.81 17.89 2.11
N THR A 345 43.21 19.08 1.97
CA THR A 345 43.38 19.96 0.81
C THR A 345 44.33 21.12 1.13
N GLY A 346 45.64 20.83 1.08
CA GLY A 346 46.68 21.86 1.13
C GLY A 346 46.80 22.59 -0.21
N LEU A 347 46.05 23.67 -0.41
CA LEU A 347 46.18 24.55 -1.59
C LEU A 347 47.17 25.69 -1.31
N GLY A 348 48.15 25.84 -2.20
CA GLY A 348 49.24 26.80 -2.08
C GLY A 348 48.82 28.26 -2.29
N SER A 349 49.61 29.16 -1.72
CA SER A 349 49.38 30.62 -1.73
C SER A 349 49.90 31.29 -3.01
N SER A 350 49.04 32.08 -3.67
CA SER A 350 49.48 33.18 -4.55
C SER A 350 48.36 34.24 -4.78
N ALA A 351 48.51 35.38 -4.11
CA ALA A 351 47.97 36.68 -4.54
C ALA A 351 49.07 37.41 -5.38
N PRO A 352 48.83 38.50 -6.16
CA PRO A 352 47.76 39.53 -6.10
C PRO A 352 46.97 39.65 -7.44
N SER A 353 46.05 40.58 -7.74
CA SER A 353 46.01 42.03 -7.45
C SER A 353 44.60 42.69 -7.53
N SER A 354 44.58 43.99 -7.23
CA SER A 354 43.43 44.80 -6.81
C SER A 354 42.58 45.46 -7.92
N SER A 355 41.27 45.62 -7.66
CA SER A 355 40.56 46.89 -7.90
C SER A 355 39.30 47.06 -7.01
N ARG A 356 39.13 48.28 -6.47
CA ARG A 356 37.92 48.85 -5.82
C ARG A 356 37.32 49.89 -6.80
N PRO A 357 36.17 50.59 -6.53
CA PRO A 357 35.36 50.69 -5.31
C PRO A 357 34.04 49.87 -5.46
N SER A 358 32.85 50.13 -4.88
CA SER A 358 32.30 51.22 -4.04
C SER A 358 31.12 50.73 -3.17
N LEU A 359 30.69 51.55 -2.20
CA LEU A 359 29.46 51.41 -1.42
C LEU A 359 28.62 52.69 -1.51
N SER A 360 27.29 52.57 -1.54
CA SER A 360 26.36 53.64 -1.21
C SER A 360 25.05 53.09 -0.63
N ALA A 361 24.60 53.67 0.48
CA ALA A 361 23.29 53.46 1.09
C ALA A 361 22.68 54.84 1.41
N PRO A 362 21.34 54.93 1.47
CA PRO A 362 20.66 55.36 2.72
C PRO A 362 19.41 54.49 3.01
N ALA A 363 18.92 54.28 4.25
CA ALA A 363 18.09 55.19 5.08
C ALA A 363 16.93 55.87 4.30
N TRP A 364 15.67 56.02 4.76
CA TRP A 364 15.14 56.32 6.12
C TRP A 364 13.83 55.51 6.45
N ASN A 365 12.91 56.03 7.31
CA ASN A 365 12.75 55.61 8.71
C ASN A 365 11.48 56.22 9.39
N TRP A 366 10.53 55.40 9.90
CA TRP A 366 9.36 55.74 10.80
C TRP A 366 8.22 56.64 10.25
N TYR A 367 6.91 56.42 10.54
CA TYR A 367 6.26 56.63 11.86
C TYR A 367 4.85 55.97 12.04
N ARG A 368 4.67 55.38 13.24
CA ARG A 368 3.52 55.14 14.18
C ARG A 368 2.00 55.26 13.84
N ARG A 369 1.26 54.31 14.48
CA ARG A 369 -0.03 54.36 15.27
C ARG A 369 -0.52 55.75 15.78
N PRO A 370 -1.80 55.98 16.15
CA PRO A 370 -2.73 55.14 16.97
C PRO A 370 -4.15 54.97 16.35
N ILE A 371 -5.17 54.31 16.95
CA ILE A 371 -5.50 53.94 18.36
C ILE A 371 -5.67 52.41 18.48
#